data_AF-E3I4T0-F1
#
_entry.id   AF-E3I4T0-F1
#
_cell.length_a   1.000
_cell.length_b   1.000
_cell.length_c   1.000
_cell.angle_alpha   90.00
_cell.angle_beta   90.00
_cell.angle_gamma   90.00
#
_symmetry.space_group_name_H-M   'P 1'
#
loop_
_entity.id
_entity.type
_entity.pdbx_description
1 polymer ?
#
loop_
_entity_poly.entity_id
_entity_poly.type
_entity_poly.pdbx_seq_one_letter_code
_entity_poly.pdbx_strand_id
1 'polypeptide(L)'
;MIVTVLSVGLFFVFTGYVLVAAFQGAATGLDKVDAPLSVLATSVGLEPLGLLIAAGVAASFFASALGSINAGARIIYSLSRHGIIFGRAGDAHETHATPHVAVAISAAIAALLALPLHEIVAAKTLYGGSFNLFQNTLPKHGVRTTLVDPADTDNFERAINERTRALFVETIGNPDINIIDFEAVARIAERHGIPLIVDNTFATPYLFRPFDYGANISVHSATKFIGGHGTSIGGLIVDGGNFNWANGKFPDFTTPDPAYSGFVHWDKWGNYPGVGNIAYIIKARLHYLRDLGASLSPFNAFLFLQGLETLSFRLERQIANAQAIAEWLEANPEVEWVNYPGLASSPHHELARKYLPKGPGSILTFGVKGGFERAKKLIESVKLFSFLANVGDSKSLIVHPATVTHGQLTEAEQLLAGVKPNQIRLSVGTEDVDDLIWDLEQALAASQR
;
A
#
# COMPACT_ATOMS: atom_id res chain seq x y z
N MET A 1 -8.01 8.55 36.50
CA MET A 1 -7.05 8.42 35.38
C MET A 1 -6.06 7.28 35.62
N ILE A 2 -5.21 7.34 36.65
CA ILE A 2 -4.25 6.26 36.96
C ILE A 2 -4.97 4.91 37.22
N VAL A 3 -6.02 4.90 38.05
CA VAL A 3 -6.82 3.69 38.31
C VAL A 3 -7.45 3.14 37.03
N THR A 4 -7.99 4.00 36.17
CA THR A 4 -8.58 3.59 34.88
C THR A 4 -7.53 3.00 33.94
N VAL A 5 -6.35 3.63 33.83
CA VAL A 5 -5.23 3.13 33.01
C VAL A 5 -4.72 1.80 33.56
N LEU A 6 -4.60 1.66 34.88
CA LEU A 6 -4.20 0.41 35.52
C LEU A 6 -5.25 -0.68 35.34
N SER A 7 -6.54 -0.38 35.49
CA SER A 7 -7.62 -1.36 35.30
C SER A 7 -7.73 -1.80 33.84
N VAL A 8 -7.57 -0.89 32.88
CA VAL A 8 -7.56 -1.21 31.45
C VAL A 8 -6.29 -2.00 31.08
N GLY A 9 -5.13 -1.60 31.59
CA GLY A 9 -3.87 -2.33 31.41
C GLY A 9 -3.94 -3.75 31.98
N LEU A 10 -4.47 -3.91 33.20
CA LEU A 10 -4.65 -5.21 33.85
C LEU A 10 -5.64 -6.09 33.08
N PHE A 11 -6.72 -5.50 32.55
CA PHE A 11 -7.69 -6.18 31.69
C PHE A 11 -7.02 -6.70 30.41
N PHE A 12 -6.24 -5.88 29.70
CA PHE A 12 -5.54 -6.31 28.49
C PHE A 12 -4.49 -7.40 28.76
N VAL A 13 -3.75 -7.30 29.87
CA VAL A 13 -2.81 -8.35 30.29
C VAL A 13 -3.57 -9.65 30.55
N PHE A 14 -4.65 -9.60 31.31
CA PHE A 14 -5.49 -10.78 31.60
C PHE A 14 -6.07 -11.40 30.31
N THR A 15 -6.65 -10.59 29.42
CA THR A 15 -7.18 -11.05 28.13
C THR A 15 -6.08 -11.68 27.26
N GLY A 16 -4.88 -11.12 27.26
CA GLY A 16 -3.72 -11.68 26.56
C GLY A 16 -3.32 -13.07 27.08
N TYR A 17 -3.26 -13.26 28.40
CA TYR A 17 -2.96 -14.57 28.99
C TYR A 17 -4.08 -15.59 28.80
N VAL A 18 -5.35 -15.16 28.82
CA VAL A 18 -6.49 -16.03 28.50
C VAL A 18 -6.45 -16.48 27.03
N LEU A 19 -6.11 -15.58 26.10
CA LEU A 19 -5.88 -15.90 24.68
C LEU A 19 -4.77 -16.95 24.51
N VAL A 20 -3.63 -16.76 25.17
CA VAL A 20 -2.51 -17.72 25.12
C VAL A 20 -2.91 -19.08 25.71
N ALA A 21 -3.62 -19.10 26.84
CA ALA A 21 -4.08 -20.33 27.47
C ALA A 21 -5.14 -21.06 26.62
N ALA A 22 -6.05 -20.33 25.97
CA ALA A 22 -7.10 -20.90 25.13
C ALA A 22 -6.56 -21.53 23.83
N PHE A 23 -5.35 -21.17 23.40
CA PHE A 23 -4.65 -21.78 22.27
C PHE A 23 -3.73 -22.96 22.65
N GLN A 24 -3.65 -23.35 23.93
CA GLN A 24 -2.89 -24.56 24.32
C GLN A 24 -3.53 -25.81 23.70
N GLY A 25 -2.77 -26.51 22.85
CA GLY A 25 -3.22 -27.72 22.17
C GLY A 25 -4.03 -27.49 20.88
N ALA A 26 -4.18 -26.24 20.44
CA ALA A 26 -4.78 -25.93 19.14
C ALA A 26 -3.87 -26.37 17.98
N ALA A 27 -4.48 -26.77 16.85
CA ALA A 27 -3.76 -27.22 15.65
C ALA A 27 -2.90 -26.11 15.00
N THR A 28 -3.23 -24.84 15.27
CA THR A 28 -2.53 -23.66 14.75
C THR A 28 -2.13 -22.76 15.92
N GLY A 29 -0.86 -22.34 15.96
CA GLY A 29 -0.33 -21.43 16.99
C GLY A 29 -0.87 -20.00 16.83
N LEU A 30 -0.95 -19.26 17.94
CA LEU A 30 -1.46 -17.87 17.98
C LEU A 30 -0.67 -16.92 17.06
N ASP A 31 0.62 -17.19 16.89
CA ASP A 31 1.56 -16.50 16.00
C ASP A 31 1.26 -16.71 14.50
N LYS A 32 0.42 -17.69 14.17
CA LYS A 32 0.05 -18.06 12.79
C LYS A 32 -1.41 -17.73 12.44
N VAL A 33 -2.12 -16.94 13.25
CA VAL A 33 -3.55 -16.65 13.07
C VAL A 33 -3.81 -15.14 12.93
N ASP A 34 -4.29 -14.73 11.75
CA ASP A 34 -4.57 -13.33 11.39
C ASP A 34 -5.74 -12.70 12.17
N ALA A 35 -6.66 -13.53 12.68
CA ALA A 35 -7.87 -13.10 13.40
C ALA A 35 -8.15 -13.99 14.63
N PRO A 36 -7.34 -13.88 15.69
CA PRO A 36 -7.26 -14.89 16.76
C PRO A 36 -8.56 -15.05 17.56
N LEU A 37 -9.35 -13.98 17.72
CA LEU A 37 -10.60 -14.01 18.48
C LEU A 37 -11.76 -14.67 17.71
N SER A 38 -11.87 -14.44 16.39
CA SER A 38 -12.90 -15.10 15.58
C SER A 38 -12.61 -16.58 15.37
N VAL A 39 -11.33 -16.93 15.21
CA VAL A 39 -10.89 -18.33 15.07
C VAL A 39 -11.11 -19.11 16.37
N LEU A 40 -10.84 -18.51 17.53
CA LEU A 40 -11.17 -19.09 18.84
C LEU A 40 -12.67 -19.35 19.02
N ALA A 41 -13.51 -18.40 18.64
CA ALA A 41 -14.97 -18.53 18.74
C ALA A 41 -15.47 -19.73 17.92
N THR A 42 -14.94 -19.92 16.71
CA THR A 42 -15.24 -21.09 15.88
C THR A 42 -14.67 -22.38 16.47
N SER A 43 -13.44 -22.39 16.99
CA SER A 43 -12.79 -23.61 17.49
C SER A 43 -13.42 -24.20 18.76
N VAL A 44 -14.13 -23.38 19.55
CA VAL A 44 -14.88 -23.85 20.73
C VAL A 44 -16.39 -24.03 20.48
N GLY A 45 -16.83 -23.99 19.21
CA GLY A 45 -18.24 -24.21 18.83
C GLY A 45 -19.17 -23.02 19.08
N LEU A 46 -18.63 -21.81 19.21
CA LEU A 46 -19.35 -20.55 19.43
C LEU A 46 -19.34 -19.65 18.18
N GLU A 47 -19.60 -20.23 17.01
CA GLU A 47 -19.61 -19.53 15.71
C GLU A 47 -20.44 -18.21 15.68
N PRO A 48 -21.59 -18.08 16.36
CA PRO A 48 -22.35 -16.82 16.39
C PRO A 48 -21.60 -15.65 17.05
N LEU A 49 -20.62 -15.93 17.94
CA LEU A 49 -19.79 -14.89 18.56
C LEU A 49 -18.81 -14.27 17.56
N GLY A 50 -18.44 -14.98 16.49
CA GLY A 50 -17.57 -14.46 15.44
C GLY A 50 -18.16 -13.23 14.73
N LEU A 51 -19.49 -13.22 14.55
CA LEU A 51 -20.23 -12.07 14.00
C LEU A 51 -20.20 -10.87 14.96
N LEU A 52 -20.26 -11.13 16.27
CA LEU A 52 -20.17 -10.14 17.36
C LEU A 52 -18.76 -9.55 17.47
N ILE A 53 -17.73 -10.37 17.26
CA ILE A 53 -16.31 -9.95 17.23
C ILE A 53 -16.01 -9.15 15.96
N ALA A 54 -16.49 -9.59 14.80
CA ALA A 54 -16.39 -8.83 13.55
C ALA A 54 -17.15 -7.49 13.64
N ALA A 55 -18.33 -7.48 14.27
CA ALA A 55 -19.05 -6.26 14.61
C ALA A 55 -18.26 -5.39 15.60
N GLY A 56 -17.50 -5.98 16.53
CA GLY A 56 -16.59 -5.27 17.44
C GLY A 56 -15.37 -4.64 16.76
N VAL A 57 -14.81 -5.31 15.74
CA VAL A 57 -13.72 -4.76 14.90
C VAL A 57 -14.25 -3.67 13.98
N ALA A 58 -15.41 -3.87 13.35
CA ALA A 58 -16.10 -2.84 12.58
C ALA A 58 -16.48 -1.65 13.48
N ALA A 59 -16.95 -1.89 14.70
CA ALA A 59 -17.20 -0.85 15.71
C ALA A 59 -15.91 -0.18 16.18
N SER A 60 -14.76 -0.87 16.20
CA SER A 60 -13.45 -0.28 16.53
C SER A 60 -12.89 0.60 15.42
N PHE A 61 -13.07 0.21 14.15
CA PHE A 61 -12.77 1.06 13.00
C PHE A 61 -13.70 2.29 12.96
N PHE A 62 -14.99 2.07 13.17
CA PHE A 62 -15.99 3.13 13.32
C PHE A 62 -15.69 4.02 14.53
N ALA A 63 -15.20 3.47 15.64
CA ALA A 63 -14.77 4.20 16.84
C ALA A 63 -13.46 4.98 16.63
N SER A 64 -12.57 4.54 15.74
CA SER A 64 -11.35 5.27 15.38
C SER A 64 -11.66 6.47 14.47
N ALA A 65 -12.55 6.28 13.49
CA ALA A 65 -13.07 7.36 12.65
C ALA A 65 -13.91 8.37 13.47
N LEU A 66 -14.85 7.89 14.29
CA LEU A 66 -15.58 8.71 15.26
C LEU A 66 -14.64 9.35 16.27
N GLY A 67 -13.61 8.66 16.73
CA GLY A 67 -12.62 9.17 17.69
C GLY A 67 -11.89 10.38 17.14
N SER A 68 -11.51 10.33 15.86
CA SER A 68 -10.84 11.43 15.16
C SER A 68 -11.79 12.61 14.91
N ILE A 69 -13.03 12.34 14.47
CA ILE A 69 -14.07 13.37 14.28
C ILE A 69 -14.46 14.01 15.61
N ASN A 70 -14.58 13.23 16.68
CA ASN A 70 -14.95 13.68 18.02
C ASN A 70 -13.80 14.44 18.70
N ALA A 71 -12.54 14.06 18.46
CA ALA A 71 -11.38 14.81 18.91
C ALA A 71 -11.30 16.18 18.22
N GLY A 72 -11.47 16.24 16.89
CA GLY A 72 -11.56 17.50 16.14
C GLY A 72 -12.73 18.37 16.61
N ALA A 73 -13.91 17.76 16.80
CA ALA A 73 -15.10 18.45 17.29
C ALA A 73 -14.93 18.99 18.72
N ARG A 74 -14.21 18.29 19.61
CA ARG A 74 -13.94 18.77 20.98
C ARG A 74 -13.02 19.99 21.00
N ILE A 75 -12.06 20.05 20.08
CA ILE A 75 -11.19 21.22 19.91
C ILE A 75 -12.01 22.41 19.42
N ILE A 76 -12.81 22.24 18.36
CA ILE A 76 -13.69 23.29 17.81
C ILE A 76 -14.73 23.77 18.84
N TYR A 77 -15.37 22.83 19.55
CA TYR A 77 -16.36 23.13 20.59
C TYR A 77 -15.75 23.90 21.76
N SER A 78 -14.57 23.48 22.24
CA SER A 78 -13.87 24.15 23.35
C SER A 78 -13.42 25.56 22.96
N LEU A 79 -12.85 25.74 21.78
CA LEU A 79 -12.44 27.05 21.27
C LEU A 79 -13.65 28.01 21.10
N SER A 80 -14.80 27.49 20.65
CA SER A 80 -16.02 28.27 20.47
C SER A 80 -16.66 28.69 21.81
N ARG A 81 -16.69 27.80 22.81
CA ARG A 81 -17.20 28.09 24.17
C ARG A 81 -16.39 29.16 24.89
N HIS A 82 -15.12 29.33 24.53
CA HIS A 82 -14.25 30.38 25.06
C HIS A 82 -14.26 31.67 24.21
N GLY A 83 -15.15 31.77 23.22
CA GLY A 83 -15.32 32.98 22.39
C GLY A 83 -14.15 33.25 21.43
N ILE A 84 -13.28 32.25 21.21
CA ILE A 84 -12.09 32.38 20.37
C ILE A 84 -12.43 32.26 18.89
N ILE A 85 -13.46 31.48 18.56
CA ILE A 85 -14.03 31.33 17.20
C ILE A 85 -15.57 31.46 17.24
N PHE A 86 -16.24 31.36 16.09
CA PHE A 86 -17.68 31.67 15.95
C PHE A 86 -18.59 30.89 16.93
N GLY A 87 -19.40 31.63 17.68
CA GLY A 87 -20.05 31.14 18.91
C GLY A 87 -20.98 29.92 18.74
N ARG A 88 -21.67 29.78 17.59
CA ARG A 88 -22.62 28.68 17.34
C ARG A 88 -21.99 27.29 17.33
N ALA A 89 -20.69 27.17 17.06
CA ALA A 89 -20.00 25.88 17.16
C ALA A 89 -19.78 25.41 18.61
N GLY A 90 -20.06 26.28 19.60
CA GLY A 90 -20.06 25.96 21.03
C GLY A 90 -21.42 25.50 21.56
N ASP A 91 -22.44 25.37 20.71
CA ASP A 91 -23.79 24.97 21.10
C ASP A 91 -23.86 23.46 21.35
N ALA A 92 -24.32 23.10 22.55
CA ALA A 92 -24.60 21.72 22.92
C ALA A 92 -26.04 21.35 22.52
N HIS A 93 -26.25 20.10 22.11
CA HIS A 93 -27.58 19.61 21.73
C HIS A 93 -28.54 19.73 22.90
N GLU A 94 -29.69 20.39 22.73
CA GLU A 94 -30.57 20.79 23.85
C GLU A 94 -30.98 19.62 24.75
N THR A 95 -31.25 18.44 24.17
CA THR A 95 -31.69 17.26 24.92
C THR A 95 -30.56 16.33 25.40
N HIS A 96 -29.41 16.35 24.71
CA HIS A 96 -28.37 15.32 24.87
C HIS A 96 -27.01 15.90 25.27
N ALA A 97 -26.89 17.23 25.34
CA ALA A 97 -25.71 17.99 25.73
C ALA A 97 -24.43 17.63 24.94
N THR A 98 -24.56 17.14 23.70
CA THR A 98 -23.43 16.78 22.83
C THR A 98 -23.03 17.93 21.90
N PRO A 99 -21.75 18.04 21.49
CA PRO A 99 -21.26 19.13 20.64
C PRO A 99 -21.66 18.94 19.15
N HIS A 100 -22.96 18.75 18.91
CA HIS A 100 -23.54 18.35 17.63
C HIS A 100 -23.17 19.28 16.47
N VAL A 101 -23.09 20.60 16.70
CA VAL A 101 -22.69 21.57 15.67
C VAL A 101 -21.20 21.42 15.31
N ALA A 102 -20.31 21.26 16.29
CA ALA A 102 -18.88 21.05 16.06
C ALA A 102 -18.57 19.68 15.40
N VAL A 103 -19.37 18.67 15.72
CA VAL A 103 -19.32 17.34 15.06
C VAL A 103 -19.78 17.45 13.61
N ALA A 104 -20.89 18.16 13.35
CA ALA A 104 -21.38 18.39 12.00
C ALA A 104 -20.38 19.19 11.14
N ILE A 105 -19.71 20.19 11.72
CA ILE A 105 -18.64 20.95 11.06
C ILE A 105 -17.44 20.05 10.75
N SER A 106 -16.97 19.25 11.72
CA SER A 106 -15.84 18.34 11.51
C SER A 106 -16.14 17.25 10.47
N ALA A 107 -17.37 16.73 10.46
CA ALA A 107 -17.84 15.77 9.47
C ALA A 107 -18.03 16.42 8.08
N ALA A 108 -18.55 17.65 8.01
CA ALA A 108 -18.69 18.39 6.76
C ALA A 108 -17.32 18.76 6.17
N ILE A 109 -16.33 19.15 6.99
CA ILE A 109 -14.95 19.39 6.55
C ILE A 109 -14.33 18.09 6.00
N ALA A 110 -14.50 16.96 6.68
CA ALA A 110 -14.05 15.67 6.16
C ALA A 110 -14.76 15.26 4.85
N ALA A 111 -16.00 15.70 4.64
CA ALA A 111 -16.79 15.44 3.43
C ALA A 111 -16.53 16.45 2.28
N LEU A 112 -16.06 17.66 2.57
CA LEU A 112 -15.87 18.76 1.62
C LEU A 112 -14.48 18.80 0.95
N LEU A 113 -13.55 17.92 1.33
CA LEU A 113 -12.14 17.98 0.92
C LEU A 113 -11.75 17.12 -0.30
N ALA A 114 -12.69 16.76 -1.17
CA ALA A 114 -12.38 15.98 -2.38
C ALA A 114 -12.92 16.66 -3.65
N LEU A 115 -12.15 17.58 -4.23
CA LEU A 115 -12.17 17.92 -5.66
C LEU A 115 -10.74 18.34 -6.07
N PRO A 116 -10.25 17.85 -7.22
CA PRO A 116 -10.91 18.09 -8.51
C PRO A 116 -11.21 16.82 -9.33
N LEU A 117 -12.22 16.97 -10.18
CA LEU A 117 -12.70 16.00 -11.18
C LEU A 117 -11.61 15.77 -12.25
N HIS A 118 -10.84 14.70 -12.09
CA HIS A 118 -9.83 14.34 -13.07
C HIS A 118 -9.81 12.83 -13.28
N GLU A 119 -9.43 12.42 -14.49
CA GLU A 119 -9.33 11.00 -14.82
C GLU A 119 -7.86 10.57 -14.81
N ILE A 120 -7.63 9.34 -14.36
CA ILE A 120 -6.31 8.71 -14.32
C ILE A 120 -6.34 7.53 -15.29
N VAL A 121 -5.27 7.34 -16.06
CA VAL A 121 -5.03 6.06 -16.75
C VAL A 121 -3.97 5.33 -15.96
N ALA A 122 -4.25 4.10 -15.53
CA ALA A 122 -3.32 3.32 -14.71
C ALA A 122 -3.11 1.92 -15.29
N ALA A 123 -1.92 1.35 -15.10
CA ALA A 123 -1.72 -0.07 -15.33
C ALA A 123 -2.73 -0.89 -14.47
N LYS A 124 -3.20 -2.04 -14.95
CA LYS A 124 -4.06 -2.93 -14.15
C LYS A 124 -3.31 -3.72 -13.08
N THR A 125 -2.00 -3.93 -13.28
CA THR A 125 -1.09 -4.69 -12.40
C THR A 125 -0.61 -3.83 -11.22
N LEU A 126 -1.54 -3.40 -10.37
CA LEU A 126 -1.29 -2.55 -9.21
C LEU A 126 -1.41 -3.34 -7.91
N TYR A 127 -0.80 -2.81 -6.86
CA TYR A 127 -1.12 -3.18 -5.48
C TYR A 127 -2.63 -3.15 -5.25
N GLY A 128 -3.16 -4.22 -4.65
CA GLY A 128 -4.61 -4.38 -4.43
C GLY A 128 -5.26 -3.20 -3.68
N GLY A 129 -4.53 -2.54 -2.78
CA GLY A 129 -5.02 -1.32 -2.12
C GLY A 129 -5.13 -0.12 -3.07
N SER A 130 -4.17 0.05 -3.99
CA SER A 130 -4.22 1.10 -5.03
C SER A 130 -5.33 0.80 -6.04
N PHE A 131 -5.48 -0.46 -6.46
CA PHE A 131 -6.60 -0.90 -7.29
C PHE A 131 -7.95 -0.59 -6.62
N ASN A 132 -8.12 -0.96 -5.36
CA ASN A 132 -9.35 -0.70 -4.61
C ASN A 132 -9.62 0.80 -4.46
N LEU A 133 -8.59 1.59 -4.14
CA LEU A 133 -8.68 3.05 -4.09
C LEU A 133 -9.20 3.61 -5.43
N PHE A 134 -8.62 3.18 -6.55
CA PHE A 134 -8.94 3.67 -7.89
C PHE A 134 -10.30 3.22 -8.41
N GLN A 135 -10.74 2.00 -8.09
CA GLN A 135 -11.99 1.43 -8.60
C GLN A 135 -13.20 1.70 -7.70
N ASN A 136 -13.01 1.79 -6.38
CA ASN A 136 -14.12 1.82 -5.42
C ASN A 136 -14.23 3.12 -4.63
N THR A 137 -13.10 3.77 -4.32
CA THR A 137 -13.08 4.96 -3.46
C THR A 137 -13.10 6.23 -4.30
N LEU A 138 -12.12 6.42 -5.19
CA LEU A 138 -12.00 7.61 -6.03
C LEU A 138 -13.23 7.89 -6.92
N PRO A 139 -13.94 6.89 -7.49
CA PRO A 139 -15.13 7.17 -8.30
C PRO A 139 -16.29 7.79 -7.50
N LYS A 140 -16.40 7.48 -6.20
CA LYS A 140 -17.38 8.13 -5.30
C LYS A 140 -17.08 9.62 -5.09
N HIS A 141 -15.86 10.03 -5.40
CA HIS A 141 -15.37 11.39 -5.35
C HIS A 141 -15.18 12.01 -6.74
N GLY A 142 -15.75 11.39 -7.78
CA GLY A 142 -15.75 11.92 -9.15
C GLY A 142 -14.42 11.77 -9.90
N VAL A 143 -13.44 11.06 -9.34
CA VAL A 143 -12.17 10.71 -10.01
C VAL A 143 -12.33 9.32 -10.61
N ARG A 144 -12.29 9.22 -11.95
CA ARG A 144 -12.38 7.94 -12.66
C ARG A 144 -10.99 7.43 -13.01
N THR A 145 -10.83 6.11 -12.96
CA THR A 145 -9.59 5.46 -13.39
C THR A 145 -9.88 4.47 -14.50
N THR A 146 -9.24 4.64 -15.66
CA THR A 146 -9.23 3.64 -16.73
C THR A 146 -8.02 2.74 -16.52
N LEU A 147 -8.27 1.47 -16.23
CA LEU A 147 -7.21 0.47 -16.08
C LEU A 147 -6.85 -0.11 -17.45
N VAL A 148 -5.56 -0.22 -17.74
CA VAL A 148 -5.03 -0.74 -19.00
C VAL A 148 -4.07 -1.90 -18.78
N ASP A 149 -4.04 -2.83 -19.74
CA ASP A 149 -3.02 -3.87 -19.74
C ASP A 149 -1.67 -3.27 -20.15
N PRO A 150 -0.66 -3.26 -19.25
CA PRO A 150 0.62 -2.64 -19.54
C PRO A 150 1.53 -3.48 -20.46
N ALA A 151 1.15 -4.72 -20.79
CA ALA A 151 1.90 -5.56 -21.74
C ALA A 151 1.92 -4.97 -23.16
N ASP A 152 0.86 -4.23 -23.52
CA ASP A 152 0.82 -3.40 -24.72
C ASP A 152 0.83 -1.92 -24.31
N THR A 153 1.96 -1.25 -24.56
CA THR A 153 2.19 0.14 -24.17
C THR A 153 1.21 1.11 -24.86
N ASP A 154 0.72 0.78 -26.06
CA ASP A 154 -0.22 1.63 -26.79
C ASP A 154 -1.58 1.72 -26.09
N ASN A 155 -1.91 0.78 -25.20
CA ASN A 155 -3.13 0.86 -24.39
C ASN A 155 -3.18 2.13 -23.54
N PHE A 156 -2.04 2.64 -23.06
CA PHE A 156 -2.01 3.89 -22.31
C PHE A 156 -2.49 5.05 -23.18
N GLU A 157 -1.94 5.18 -24.39
CA GLU A 157 -2.32 6.25 -25.32
C GLU A 157 -3.78 6.15 -25.75
N ARG A 158 -4.27 4.93 -26.04
CA ARG A 158 -5.68 4.69 -26.39
C ARG A 158 -6.67 5.07 -25.29
N ALA A 159 -6.26 4.99 -24.02
CA ALA A 159 -7.10 5.32 -22.88
C ALA A 159 -7.10 6.81 -22.49
N ILE A 160 -6.16 7.61 -23.00
CA ILE A 160 -6.07 9.04 -22.70
C ILE A 160 -7.22 9.80 -23.38
N ASN A 161 -7.84 10.70 -22.63
CA ASN A 161 -8.83 11.66 -23.11
C ASN A 161 -8.56 13.07 -22.55
N GLU A 162 -9.42 14.04 -22.88
CA GLU A 162 -9.26 15.45 -22.46
C GLU A 162 -9.30 15.67 -20.94
N ARG A 163 -9.92 14.76 -20.19
CA ARG A 163 -10.03 14.79 -18.73
C ARG A 163 -8.88 14.05 -18.03
N THR A 164 -8.08 13.29 -18.77
CA THR A 164 -6.92 12.60 -18.19
C THR A 164 -5.92 13.61 -17.64
N ARG A 165 -5.42 13.37 -16.42
CA ARG A 165 -4.44 14.22 -15.74
C ARG A 165 -3.21 13.51 -15.21
N ALA A 166 -3.14 12.19 -15.31
CA ALA A 166 -1.93 11.45 -14.96
C ALA A 166 -1.94 10.07 -15.60
N LEU A 167 -0.75 9.56 -15.87
CA LEU A 167 -0.50 8.13 -16.00
C LEU A 167 0.03 7.60 -14.66
N PHE A 168 -0.45 6.45 -14.21
CA PHE A 168 0.02 5.80 -12.99
C PHE A 168 0.50 4.37 -13.25
N VAL A 169 1.72 4.07 -12.82
CA VAL A 169 2.33 2.74 -12.98
C VAL A 169 3.10 2.35 -11.72
N GLU A 170 3.34 1.06 -11.52
CA GLU A 170 4.28 0.56 -10.51
C GLU A 170 5.59 0.15 -11.19
N THR A 171 6.72 0.29 -10.49
CA THR A 171 8.03 -0.07 -11.05
C THR A 171 8.13 -1.56 -11.33
N ILE A 172 7.50 -2.36 -10.47
CA ILE A 172 7.32 -3.80 -10.62
C ILE A 172 5.85 -4.04 -10.31
N GLY A 173 5.08 -4.51 -11.29
CA GLY A 173 3.63 -4.66 -11.12
C GLY A 173 3.27 -5.73 -10.09
N ASN A 174 2.09 -5.60 -9.49
CA ASN A 174 1.60 -6.52 -8.47
C ASN A 174 0.22 -7.04 -8.91
N PRO A 175 -0.07 -8.35 -8.80
CA PRO A 175 0.81 -9.45 -8.39
C PRO A 175 1.67 -10.04 -9.52
N ASP A 176 1.58 -9.49 -10.74
CA ASP A 176 2.15 -10.08 -11.96
C ASP A 176 3.66 -9.89 -12.13
N ILE A 177 4.32 -9.07 -11.31
CA ILE A 177 5.79 -8.84 -11.33
C ILE A 177 6.29 -8.47 -12.73
N ASN A 178 5.44 -7.79 -13.50
CA ASN A 178 5.75 -7.32 -14.83
C ASN A 178 6.60 -6.05 -14.77
N ILE A 179 7.50 -5.91 -15.73
CA ILE A 179 8.27 -4.69 -15.98
C ILE A 179 7.78 -4.08 -17.28
N ILE A 180 7.51 -2.78 -17.27
CA ILE A 180 7.01 -2.03 -18.42
C ILE A 180 8.14 -1.27 -19.12
N ASP A 181 7.89 -0.76 -20.33
CA ASP A 181 8.78 0.19 -20.98
C ASP A 181 8.52 1.63 -20.46
N PHE A 182 9.23 2.01 -19.39
CA PHE A 182 9.05 3.33 -18.75
C PHE A 182 9.28 4.50 -19.69
N GLU A 183 10.30 4.43 -20.56
CA GLU A 183 10.58 5.51 -21.50
C GLU A 183 9.46 5.65 -22.54
N ALA A 184 8.89 4.54 -23.01
CA ALA A 184 7.77 4.58 -23.93
C ALA A 184 6.53 5.19 -23.29
N VAL A 185 6.20 4.80 -22.06
CA VAL A 185 5.08 5.39 -21.29
C VAL A 185 5.34 6.86 -20.97
N ALA A 186 6.57 7.24 -20.61
CA ALA A 186 6.94 8.64 -20.37
C ALA A 186 6.79 9.50 -21.64
N ARG A 187 7.20 8.99 -22.81
CA ARG A 187 6.98 9.68 -24.09
C ARG A 187 5.49 9.86 -24.42
N ILE A 188 4.64 8.88 -24.07
CA ILE A 188 3.17 9.04 -24.20
C ILE A 188 2.71 10.17 -23.28
N ALA A 189 3.09 10.15 -22.00
CA ALA A 189 2.71 11.16 -21.02
C ALA A 189 3.11 12.59 -21.48
N GLU A 190 4.34 12.73 -21.99
CA GLU A 190 4.90 13.97 -22.52
C GLU A 190 4.09 14.50 -23.71
N ARG A 191 3.80 13.66 -24.73
CA ARG A 191 2.98 14.06 -25.89
C ARG A 191 1.62 14.62 -25.50
N HIS A 192 1.03 14.08 -24.43
CA HIS A 192 -0.29 14.50 -23.94
C HIS A 192 -0.24 15.58 -22.85
N GLY A 193 0.95 16.06 -22.48
CA GLY A 193 1.13 17.07 -21.45
C GLY A 193 0.55 16.65 -20.09
N ILE A 194 0.70 15.39 -19.70
CA ILE A 194 0.26 14.87 -18.40
C ILE A 194 1.44 14.22 -17.66
N PRO A 195 1.50 14.29 -16.32
CA PRO A 195 2.57 13.70 -15.56
C PRO A 195 2.51 12.16 -15.57
N LEU A 196 3.68 11.53 -15.57
CA LEU A 196 3.85 10.13 -15.22
C LEU A 196 4.16 10.02 -13.71
N ILE A 197 3.30 9.30 -12.99
CA ILE A 197 3.47 8.96 -11.57
C ILE A 197 3.90 7.50 -11.48
N VAL A 198 5.02 7.26 -10.81
CA VAL A 198 5.56 5.90 -10.60
C VAL A 198 5.51 5.55 -9.12
N ASP A 199 4.80 4.48 -8.77
CA ASP A 199 5.00 3.81 -7.50
C ASP A 199 6.31 3.01 -7.56
N ASN A 200 7.30 3.48 -6.81
CA ASN A 200 8.63 2.91 -6.77
C ASN A 200 8.90 2.20 -5.44
N THR A 201 7.86 1.61 -4.85
CA THR A 201 7.93 0.87 -3.59
C THR A 201 8.83 -0.37 -3.69
N PHE A 202 8.67 -1.21 -4.73
CA PHE A 202 9.38 -2.48 -4.84
C PHE A 202 10.85 -2.32 -5.23
N ALA A 203 11.15 -1.38 -6.13
CA ALA A 203 12.52 -1.17 -6.55
C ALA A 203 13.27 -0.22 -5.62
N THR A 204 12.57 0.73 -4.98
CA THR A 204 13.16 1.86 -4.24
C THR A 204 14.08 2.72 -5.14
N PRO A 205 14.55 3.88 -4.67
CA PRO A 205 15.56 4.66 -5.40
C PRO A 205 16.90 3.92 -5.56
N TYR A 206 17.13 2.83 -4.82
CA TYR A 206 18.37 2.05 -4.91
C TYR A 206 18.48 1.25 -6.20
N LEU A 207 17.39 0.62 -6.64
CA LEU A 207 17.35 -0.23 -7.84
C LEU A 207 16.82 0.51 -9.07
N PHE A 208 15.88 1.45 -8.89
CA PHE A 208 15.29 2.23 -9.97
C PHE A 208 15.17 3.71 -9.63
N ARG A 209 15.64 4.56 -10.54
CA ARG A 209 15.52 6.02 -10.44
C ARG A 209 14.53 6.51 -11.51
N PRO A 210 13.23 6.62 -11.19
CA PRO A 210 12.18 6.83 -12.19
C PRO A 210 12.34 8.15 -12.97
N PHE A 211 12.92 9.19 -12.36
CA PHE A 211 13.15 10.48 -13.01
C PHE A 211 14.18 10.42 -14.13
N ASP A 212 15.12 9.48 -14.08
CA ASP A 212 16.11 9.27 -15.15
C ASP A 212 15.43 8.71 -16.41
N TYR A 213 14.18 8.21 -16.29
CA TYR A 213 13.37 7.62 -17.36
C TYR A 213 12.07 8.38 -17.63
N GLY A 214 12.02 9.67 -17.28
CA GLY A 214 10.92 10.57 -17.67
C GLY A 214 9.70 10.56 -16.75
N ALA A 215 9.75 9.91 -15.59
CA ALA A 215 8.73 10.12 -14.56
C ALA A 215 8.76 11.55 -14.02
N ASN A 216 7.64 12.01 -13.50
CA ASN A 216 7.51 13.34 -12.90
C ASN A 216 7.35 13.28 -11.39
N ILE A 217 6.58 12.30 -10.91
CA ILE A 217 6.36 12.05 -9.49
C ILE A 217 6.71 10.61 -9.17
N SER A 218 7.42 10.39 -8.06
CA SER A 218 7.66 9.07 -7.50
C SER A 218 6.95 8.95 -6.16
N VAL A 219 6.17 7.89 -5.97
CA VAL A 219 5.54 7.58 -4.69
C VAL A 219 6.09 6.29 -4.11
N HIS A 220 6.13 6.18 -2.78
CA HIS A 220 6.65 5.01 -2.10
C HIS A 220 5.82 4.68 -0.86
N SER A 221 5.60 3.40 -0.61
CA SER A 221 5.30 2.91 0.73
C SER A 221 6.62 2.75 1.51
N ALA A 222 6.88 3.68 2.43
CA ALA A 222 8.03 3.62 3.34
C ALA A 222 7.99 2.37 4.22
N THR A 223 6.78 1.84 4.46
CA THR A 223 6.51 0.61 5.21
C THR A 223 7.28 -0.61 4.69
N LYS A 224 7.59 -0.66 3.40
CA LYS A 224 8.19 -1.82 2.73
C LYS A 224 9.71 -1.73 2.78
N PHE A 225 10.41 -1.86 1.65
CA PHE A 225 11.87 -1.95 1.58
C PHE A 225 12.63 -0.77 2.22
N ILE A 226 12.08 0.45 2.19
CA ILE A 226 12.68 1.63 2.82
C ILE A 226 12.80 1.41 4.33
N GLY A 227 11.70 1.10 5.00
CA GLY A 227 11.67 0.80 6.42
C GLY A 227 12.32 -0.54 6.73
N GLY A 228 12.03 -1.58 5.94
CA GLY A 228 12.77 -2.84 5.88
C GLY A 228 12.62 -3.79 7.06
N HIS A 229 11.95 -3.38 8.14
CA HIS A 229 11.95 -4.12 9.41
C HIS A 229 10.53 -4.45 9.93
N GLY A 230 9.48 -4.16 9.15
CA GLY A 230 8.10 -4.49 9.51
C GLY A 230 7.55 -3.74 10.75
N THR A 231 8.18 -2.65 11.18
CA THR A 231 7.87 -1.97 12.46
C THR A 231 7.08 -0.67 12.34
N SER A 232 6.95 -0.10 11.13
CA SER A 232 6.37 1.24 10.95
C SER A 232 5.63 1.37 9.63
N ILE A 233 4.56 2.15 9.63
CA ILE A 233 3.76 2.47 8.45
C ILE A 233 4.00 3.93 8.05
N GLY A 234 4.19 4.16 6.76
CA GLY A 234 4.35 5.49 6.19
C GLY A 234 4.48 5.47 4.67
N GLY A 235 4.43 6.66 4.09
CA GLY A 235 4.57 6.87 2.65
C GLY A 235 5.41 8.10 2.34
N LEU A 236 5.96 8.14 1.13
CA LEU A 236 6.68 9.30 0.61
C LEU A 236 6.14 9.70 -0.75
N ILE A 237 6.16 11.00 -1.01
CA ILE A 237 5.97 11.60 -2.33
C ILE A 237 7.25 12.36 -2.64
N VAL A 238 7.85 12.06 -3.78
CA VAL A 238 9.03 12.75 -4.31
C VAL A 238 8.64 13.41 -5.61
N ASP A 239 8.84 14.72 -5.67
CA ASP A 239 8.61 15.55 -6.86
C ASP A 239 9.93 15.73 -7.59
N GLY A 240 9.97 15.37 -8.87
CA GLY A 240 11.16 15.53 -9.70
C GLY A 240 11.43 16.97 -10.12
N GLY A 241 10.47 17.89 -9.93
CA GLY A 241 10.60 19.30 -10.34
C GLY A 241 10.76 19.48 -11.86
N ASN A 242 10.38 18.48 -12.64
CA ASN A 242 10.63 18.40 -14.09
C ASN A 242 9.35 18.49 -14.93
N PHE A 243 8.19 18.78 -14.32
CA PHE A 243 6.90 18.86 -15.01
C PHE A 243 6.34 20.30 -15.07
N ASN A 244 5.92 20.74 -16.25
CA ASN A 244 5.30 22.04 -16.43
C ASN A 244 3.80 22.00 -16.03
N TRP A 245 3.51 22.37 -14.79
CA TRP A 245 2.13 22.46 -14.28
C TRP A 245 1.33 23.63 -14.88
N ALA A 246 1.96 24.52 -15.65
CA ALA A 246 1.29 25.66 -16.32
C ALA A 246 0.94 25.42 -17.79
N ASN A 247 0.91 24.16 -18.24
CA ASN A 247 0.59 23.81 -19.63
C ASN A 247 -0.90 23.92 -20.02
N GLY A 248 -1.72 24.54 -19.15
CA GLY A 248 -3.16 24.74 -19.35
C GLY A 248 -4.07 23.60 -18.86
N LYS A 249 -3.54 22.41 -18.54
CA LYS A 249 -4.35 21.27 -18.03
C LYS A 249 -4.57 21.33 -16.51
N PHE A 250 -3.77 22.09 -15.77
CA PHE A 250 -3.78 22.11 -14.31
C PHE A 250 -4.08 23.51 -13.76
N PRO A 251 -5.34 24.01 -13.92
CA PRO A 251 -5.71 25.36 -13.51
C PRO A 251 -5.45 25.61 -12.01
N ASP A 252 -5.51 24.58 -11.17
CA ASP A 252 -5.22 24.67 -9.73
C ASP A 252 -3.80 25.19 -9.41
N PHE A 253 -2.88 25.15 -10.37
CA PHE A 253 -1.55 25.74 -10.23
C PHE A 253 -1.47 27.16 -10.79
N THR A 254 -2.29 27.50 -11.78
CA THR A 254 -2.18 28.75 -12.56
C THR A 254 -3.28 29.78 -12.25
N THR A 255 -4.28 29.45 -11.43
CA THR A 255 -5.32 30.38 -10.99
C THR A 255 -5.08 30.85 -9.55
N PRO A 256 -5.54 32.07 -9.17
CA PRO A 256 -5.47 32.56 -7.80
C PRO A 256 -6.05 31.58 -6.79
N ASP A 257 -5.28 31.23 -5.76
CA ASP A 257 -5.72 30.30 -4.73
C ASP A 257 -6.38 31.04 -3.53
N PRO A 258 -7.70 30.90 -3.33
CA PRO A 258 -8.39 31.61 -2.25
C PRO A 258 -7.96 31.15 -0.86
N ALA A 259 -7.46 29.91 -0.70
CA ALA A 259 -6.96 29.42 0.59
C ALA A 259 -5.63 30.06 1.00
N TYR A 260 -4.98 30.78 0.07
CA TYR A 260 -3.64 31.32 0.23
C TYR A 260 -3.53 32.79 -0.24
N SER A 261 -4.51 33.62 0.13
CA SER A 261 -4.51 35.07 -0.17
C SER A 261 -4.43 35.38 -1.68
N GLY A 262 -4.97 34.50 -2.52
CA GLY A 262 -5.11 34.73 -3.95
C GLY A 262 -3.81 34.68 -4.75
N PHE A 263 -2.70 34.19 -4.20
CA PHE A 263 -1.51 34.00 -5.02
C PHE A 263 -1.69 32.81 -5.97
N VAL A 264 -1.01 32.87 -7.12
CA VAL A 264 -0.93 31.79 -8.09
C VAL A 264 0.25 30.88 -7.72
N HIS A 265 0.01 29.59 -7.50
CA HIS A 265 1.04 28.65 -7.04
C HIS A 265 2.21 28.53 -8.02
N TRP A 266 1.92 28.50 -9.31
CA TRP A 266 2.95 28.42 -10.34
C TRP A 266 3.89 29.63 -10.33
N ASP A 267 3.34 30.84 -10.19
CA ASP A 267 4.14 32.07 -10.14
C ASP A 267 5.11 32.09 -8.93
N LYS A 268 4.70 31.50 -7.81
CA LYS A 268 5.54 31.42 -6.60
C LYS A 268 6.53 30.26 -6.59
N TRP A 269 6.10 29.10 -7.06
CA TRP A 269 6.78 27.83 -6.80
C TRP A 269 7.30 27.13 -8.06
N GLY A 270 6.90 27.58 -9.25
CA GLY A 270 7.31 26.99 -10.53
C GLY A 270 8.78 27.22 -10.88
N ASN A 271 9.43 28.21 -10.27
CA ASN A 271 10.87 28.45 -10.39
C ASN A 271 11.43 29.10 -9.11
N TYR A 272 11.44 28.35 -8.01
CA TYR A 272 11.91 28.84 -6.73
C TYR A 272 13.44 29.06 -6.73
N PRO A 273 13.96 30.20 -6.26
CA PRO A 273 15.38 30.52 -6.32
C PRO A 273 16.28 29.42 -5.74
N GLY A 274 17.22 28.91 -6.54
CA GLY A 274 18.20 27.90 -6.14
C GLY A 274 17.67 26.47 -6.03
N VAL A 275 16.37 26.23 -6.26
CA VAL A 275 15.75 24.90 -6.15
C VAL A 275 15.05 24.48 -7.45
N GLY A 276 14.49 25.43 -8.19
CA GLY A 276 13.71 25.17 -9.41
C GLY A 276 12.23 24.95 -9.10
N ASN A 277 11.57 24.13 -9.90
CA ASN A 277 10.14 23.90 -9.78
C ASN A 277 9.82 22.97 -8.58
N ILE A 278 9.06 23.49 -7.63
CA ILE A 278 8.58 22.77 -6.44
C ILE A 278 7.06 22.94 -6.25
N ALA A 279 6.35 23.33 -7.30
CA ALA A 279 4.95 23.72 -7.22
C ALA A 279 4.07 22.56 -6.72
N TYR A 280 4.29 21.34 -7.22
CA TYR A 280 3.50 20.18 -6.83
C TYR A 280 3.74 19.78 -5.38
N ILE A 281 5.00 19.58 -4.96
CA ILE A 281 5.27 19.15 -3.58
C ILE A 281 4.85 20.20 -2.55
N ILE A 282 4.99 21.49 -2.85
CA ILE A 282 4.53 22.57 -1.96
C ILE A 282 3.00 22.58 -1.91
N LYS A 283 2.31 22.54 -3.05
CA LYS A 283 0.84 22.50 -3.07
C LYS A 283 0.30 21.27 -2.34
N ALA A 284 0.95 20.10 -2.49
CA ALA A 284 0.58 18.89 -1.78
C ALA A 284 0.73 19.02 -0.25
N ARG A 285 1.80 19.69 0.21
CA ARG A 285 2.00 20.00 1.63
C ARG A 285 0.97 21.01 2.16
N LEU A 286 0.72 22.05 1.39
CA LEU A 286 -0.12 23.17 1.77
C LEU A 286 -1.61 22.78 1.81
N HIS A 287 -2.09 22.03 0.81
CA HIS A 287 -3.50 21.65 0.73
C HIS A 287 -3.72 20.28 1.35
N TYR A 288 -3.18 19.23 0.72
CA TYR A 288 -3.56 17.87 1.09
C TYR A 288 -3.03 17.48 2.47
N LEU A 289 -1.74 17.70 2.75
CA LEU A 289 -1.19 17.31 4.05
C LEU A 289 -1.78 18.14 5.21
N ARG A 290 -1.90 19.46 5.03
CA ARG A 290 -2.46 20.36 6.05
C ARG A 290 -3.92 20.03 6.33
N ASP A 291 -4.73 19.84 5.29
CA ASP A 291 -6.19 19.75 5.42
C ASP A 291 -6.65 18.32 5.72
N LEU A 292 -5.95 17.30 5.21
CA LEU A 292 -6.27 15.88 5.45
C LEU A 292 -5.53 15.31 6.66
N GLY A 293 -4.46 15.95 7.14
CA GLY A 293 -3.74 15.56 8.35
C GLY A 293 -3.01 14.23 8.27
N ALA A 294 -2.73 13.71 7.06
CA ALA A 294 -2.02 12.45 6.83
C ALA A 294 -0.50 12.57 7.10
N SER A 295 -0.14 13.10 8.27
CA SER A 295 1.25 13.37 8.66
C SER A 295 1.95 12.14 9.21
N LEU A 296 3.22 11.98 8.83
CA LEU A 296 4.09 10.95 9.38
C LEU A 296 4.46 11.24 10.84
N SER A 297 4.36 10.23 11.70
CA SER A 297 4.89 10.28 13.07
C SER A 297 6.40 10.54 13.07
N PRO A 298 6.93 11.48 13.87
CA PRO A 298 8.38 11.69 14.00
C PRO A 298 9.13 10.43 14.45
N PHE A 299 8.51 9.58 15.27
CA PHE A 299 9.11 8.31 15.67
C PHE A 299 9.17 7.31 14.51
N ASN A 300 8.12 7.22 13.68
CA ASN A 300 8.16 6.39 12.47
C ASN A 300 9.20 6.93 11.49
N ALA A 301 9.34 8.27 11.37
CA ALA A 301 10.40 8.87 10.56
C ALA A 301 11.79 8.46 11.05
N PHE A 302 12.03 8.48 12.36
CA PHE A 302 13.28 7.97 12.96
C PHE A 302 13.50 6.49 12.64
N LEU A 303 12.49 5.63 12.78
CA LEU A 303 12.59 4.21 12.44
C LEU A 303 12.88 3.97 10.95
N PHE A 304 12.30 4.78 10.05
CA PHE A 304 12.64 4.73 8.63
C PHE A 304 14.06 5.19 8.34
N LEU A 305 14.57 6.22 9.04
CA LEU A 305 15.97 6.62 8.92
C LEU A 305 16.91 5.49 9.35
N GLN A 306 16.60 4.80 10.45
CA GLN A 306 17.35 3.60 10.86
C GLN A 306 17.26 2.48 9.82
N GLY A 307 16.09 2.26 9.21
CA GLY A 307 15.92 1.32 8.12
C GLY A 307 16.77 1.64 6.89
N LEU A 308 16.88 2.92 6.54
CA LEU A 308 17.62 3.39 5.38
C LEU A 308 19.14 3.14 5.47
N GLU A 309 19.71 3.14 6.68
CA GLU A 309 21.15 2.89 6.88
C GLU A 309 21.60 1.53 6.30
N THR A 310 20.69 0.55 6.23
CA THR A 310 20.97 -0.80 5.72
C THR A 310 20.29 -1.13 4.40
N LEU A 311 19.66 -0.15 3.73
CA LEU A 311 18.84 -0.38 2.53
C LEU A 311 19.60 -1.15 1.43
N SER A 312 20.81 -0.70 1.09
CA SER A 312 21.59 -1.32 0.01
C SER A 312 21.99 -2.76 0.34
N PHE A 313 22.48 -3.01 1.56
CA PHE A 313 22.90 -4.34 2.01
C PHE A 313 21.73 -5.32 2.06
N ARG A 314 20.57 -4.87 2.56
CA ARG A 314 19.35 -5.68 2.60
C ARG A 314 18.91 -6.03 1.19
N LEU A 315 18.82 -5.05 0.29
CA LEU A 315 18.38 -5.30 -1.09
C LEU A 315 19.35 -6.22 -1.85
N GLU A 316 20.67 -6.03 -1.73
CA GLU A 316 21.65 -6.92 -2.35
C GLU A 316 21.46 -8.37 -1.90
N ARG A 317 21.32 -8.60 -0.58
CA ARG A 317 21.06 -9.93 -0.04
C ARG A 317 19.72 -10.51 -0.49
N GLN A 318 18.65 -9.71 -0.40
CA GLN A 318 17.30 -10.13 -0.77
C GLN A 318 17.20 -10.50 -2.25
N ILE A 319 17.88 -9.75 -3.14
CA ILE A 319 17.95 -10.03 -4.57
C ILE A 319 18.75 -11.30 -4.84
N ALA A 320 19.92 -11.46 -4.22
CA ALA A 320 20.73 -12.66 -4.38
C ALA A 320 19.96 -13.92 -3.93
N ASN A 321 19.27 -13.85 -2.79
CA ASN A 321 18.42 -14.92 -2.31
C ASN A 321 17.24 -15.19 -3.27
N ALA A 322 16.57 -14.14 -3.75
CA ALA A 322 15.44 -14.29 -4.67
C ALA A 322 15.85 -14.91 -6.01
N GLN A 323 17.01 -14.54 -6.55
CA GLN A 323 17.56 -15.15 -7.77
C GLN A 323 17.81 -16.65 -7.56
N ALA A 324 18.53 -17.02 -6.50
CA ALA A 324 18.83 -18.42 -6.22
C ALA A 324 17.56 -19.26 -5.98
N ILE A 325 16.59 -18.72 -5.23
CA ILE A 325 15.29 -19.38 -5.02
C ILE A 325 14.52 -19.51 -6.34
N ALA A 326 14.50 -18.47 -7.18
CA ALA A 326 13.81 -18.51 -8.46
C ALA A 326 14.39 -19.59 -9.40
N GLU A 327 15.72 -19.68 -9.49
CA GLU A 327 16.42 -20.70 -10.29
C GLU A 327 16.17 -22.12 -9.76
N TRP A 328 16.20 -22.29 -8.43
CA TRP A 328 15.88 -23.57 -7.80
C TRP A 328 14.42 -23.98 -8.03
N LEU A 329 13.47 -23.04 -7.89
CA LEU A 329 12.06 -23.28 -8.17
C LEU A 329 11.83 -23.62 -9.65
N GLU A 330 12.52 -22.97 -10.58
CA GLU A 330 12.38 -23.22 -12.02
C GLU A 330 12.84 -24.64 -12.41
N ALA A 331 13.84 -25.17 -11.70
CA ALA A 331 14.31 -26.54 -11.87
C ALA A 331 13.47 -27.60 -11.12
N ASN A 332 12.55 -27.19 -10.24
CA ASN A 332 11.84 -28.11 -9.36
C ASN A 332 10.64 -28.78 -10.07
N PRO A 333 10.53 -30.13 -10.08
CA PRO A 333 9.48 -30.83 -10.79
C PRO A 333 8.07 -30.62 -10.20
N GLU A 334 7.93 -30.14 -8.96
CA GLU A 334 6.65 -29.85 -8.32
C GLU A 334 6.14 -28.41 -8.57
N VAL A 335 6.95 -27.61 -9.28
CA VAL A 335 6.62 -26.24 -9.68
C VAL A 335 6.22 -26.22 -11.15
N GLU A 336 5.11 -25.58 -11.46
CA GLU A 336 4.55 -25.50 -12.82
C GLU A 336 5.17 -24.36 -13.63
N TRP A 337 5.41 -23.23 -12.97
CA TRP A 337 5.99 -22.03 -13.57
C TRP A 337 6.57 -21.14 -12.47
N VAL A 338 7.58 -20.35 -12.82
CA VAL A 338 8.16 -19.30 -11.99
C VAL A 338 8.10 -17.98 -12.74
N ASN A 339 7.75 -16.92 -12.03
CA ASN A 339 7.69 -15.57 -12.54
C ASN A 339 8.59 -14.67 -11.70
N TYR A 340 9.80 -14.46 -12.22
CA TYR A 340 10.79 -13.57 -11.65
C TYR A 340 11.57 -12.91 -12.80
N PRO A 341 11.64 -11.57 -12.90
CA PRO A 341 12.34 -10.91 -14.00
C PRO A 341 13.86 -11.18 -14.06
N GLY A 342 14.43 -11.76 -13.00
CA GLY A 342 15.85 -12.15 -12.98
C GLY A 342 16.15 -13.44 -13.74
N LEU A 343 15.14 -14.26 -14.04
CA LEU A 343 15.29 -15.47 -14.83
C LEU A 343 15.44 -15.15 -16.32
N ALA A 344 16.33 -15.87 -17.01
CA ALA A 344 16.52 -15.72 -18.46
C ALA A 344 15.27 -16.12 -19.27
N SER A 345 14.41 -16.98 -18.71
CA SER A 345 13.12 -17.40 -19.27
C SER A 345 12.05 -16.32 -19.17
N SER A 346 12.25 -15.29 -18.32
CA SER A 346 11.24 -14.27 -18.08
C SER A 346 11.04 -13.39 -19.33
N PRO A 347 9.80 -13.11 -19.74
CA PRO A 347 9.54 -12.15 -20.83
C PRO A 347 10.00 -10.73 -20.47
N HIS A 348 10.22 -10.45 -19.18
CA HIS A 348 10.66 -9.14 -18.69
C HIS A 348 12.17 -9.06 -18.45
N HIS A 349 12.95 -10.10 -18.78
CA HIS A 349 14.37 -10.17 -18.46
C HIS A 349 15.18 -8.99 -19.02
N GLU A 350 14.98 -8.65 -20.30
CA GLU A 350 15.73 -7.55 -20.94
C GLU A 350 15.31 -6.18 -20.40
N LEU A 351 14.02 -5.97 -20.11
CA LEU A 351 13.54 -4.74 -19.48
C LEU A 351 14.07 -4.60 -18.05
N ALA A 352 14.11 -5.70 -17.30
CA ALA A 352 14.69 -5.74 -15.96
C ALA A 352 16.19 -5.40 -15.99
N ARG A 353 16.97 -5.97 -16.91
CA ARG A 353 18.39 -5.64 -17.07
C ARG A 353 18.62 -4.17 -17.40
N LYS A 354 17.75 -3.58 -18.22
CA LYS A 354 17.81 -2.17 -18.60
C LYS A 354 17.48 -1.24 -17.43
N TYR A 355 16.32 -1.44 -16.81
CA TYR A 355 15.78 -0.50 -15.83
C TYR A 355 16.21 -0.80 -14.39
N LEU A 356 16.52 -2.04 -14.06
CA LEU A 356 16.88 -2.51 -12.72
C LEU A 356 18.29 -3.12 -12.74
N PRO A 357 19.35 -2.35 -13.06
CA PRO A 357 20.70 -2.88 -13.30
C PRO A 357 21.35 -3.54 -12.07
N LYS A 358 20.81 -3.30 -10.87
CA LYS A 358 21.24 -3.93 -9.62
C LYS A 358 20.41 -5.16 -9.23
N GLY A 359 19.47 -5.57 -10.09
CA GLY A 359 18.61 -6.73 -9.90
C GLY A 359 17.12 -6.35 -9.71
N PRO A 360 16.18 -7.24 -10.06
CA PRO A 360 14.77 -6.93 -10.18
C PRO A 360 13.99 -7.04 -8.86
N GLY A 361 14.61 -6.70 -7.73
CA GLY A 361 14.02 -6.82 -6.40
C GLY A 361 13.90 -8.27 -5.92
N SER A 362 13.15 -8.48 -4.84
CA SER A 362 13.06 -9.77 -4.13
C SER A 362 11.65 -10.36 -4.03
N ILE A 363 10.75 -9.88 -4.90
CA ILE A 363 9.40 -10.42 -5.01
C ILE A 363 9.38 -11.35 -6.23
N LEU A 364 8.90 -12.57 -6.03
CA LEU A 364 8.68 -13.55 -7.08
C LEU A 364 7.35 -14.27 -6.87
N THR A 365 6.75 -14.76 -7.95
CA THR A 365 5.59 -15.65 -7.88
C THR A 365 5.89 -16.97 -8.56
N PHE A 366 5.25 -18.04 -8.12
CA PHE A 366 5.36 -19.35 -8.76
C PHE A 366 4.05 -20.12 -8.62
N GLY A 367 3.81 -21.06 -9.54
CA GLY A 367 2.65 -21.94 -9.53
C GLY A 367 3.01 -23.32 -8.99
N VAL A 368 2.28 -23.81 -8.00
CA VAL A 368 2.47 -25.18 -7.47
C VAL A 368 1.67 -26.17 -8.33
N LYS A 369 2.28 -27.31 -8.70
CA LYS A 369 1.54 -28.37 -9.40
C LYS A 369 0.48 -29.00 -8.48
N GLY A 370 -0.66 -29.34 -9.07
CA GLY A 370 -1.80 -29.91 -8.37
C GLY A 370 -2.80 -28.88 -7.80
N GLY A 371 -2.67 -27.61 -8.19
CA GLY A 371 -3.75 -26.64 -8.04
C GLY A 371 -3.85 -26.00 -6.65
N PHE A 372 -5.05 -25.51 -6.34
CA PHE A 372 -5.36 -24.75 -5.13
C PHE A 372 -5.02 -25.49 -3.84
N GLU A 373 -5.43 -26.76 -3.70
CA GLU A 373 -5.22 -27.52 -2.46
C GLU A 373 -3.74 -27.75 -2.16
N ARG A 374 -2.93 -27.99 -3.20
CA ARG A 374 -1.47 -28.15 -3.06
C ARG A 374 -0.80 -26.82 -2.68
N ALA A 375 -1.22 -25.72 -3.32
CA ALA A 375 -0.76 -24.38 -2.96
C ALA A 375 -1.08 -24.02 -1.49
N LYS A 376 -2.32 -24.29 -1.05
CA LYS A 376 -2.74 -24.12 0.34
C LYS A 376 -1.90 -24.98 1.29
N LYS A 377 -1.71 -26.27 0.96
CA LYS A 377 -0.94 -27.18 1.81
C LYS A 377 0.53 -26.78 1.96
N LEU A 378 1.13 -26.21 0.91
CA LEU A 378 2.47 -25.63 0.96
C LEU A 378 2.55 -24.51 2.00
N ILE A 379 1.62 -23.55 1.96
CA ILE A 379 1.56 -22.45 2.94
C ILE A 379 1.43 -22.97 4.37
N GLU A 380 0.60 -23.99 4.60
CA GLU A 380 0.43 -24.59 5.93
C GLU A 380 1.67 -25.34 6.42
N SER A 381 2.59 -25.69 5.50
CA SER A 381 3.73 -26.57 5.79
C SER A 381 5.07 -25.83 5.97
N VAL A 382 5.15 -24.54 5.62
CA VAL A 382 6.37 -23.75 5.86
C VAL A 382 6.65 -23.57 7.37
N LYS A 383 7.94 -23.52 7.71
CA LYS A 383 8.45 -23.43 9.09
C LYS A 383 9.24 -22.16 9.34
N LEU A 384 9.88 -21.61 8.32
CA LEU A 384 10.70 -20.40 8.37
C LEU A 384 9.98 -19.23 7.71
N PHE A 385 9.44 -19.42 6.50
CA PHE A 385 8.63 -18.38 5.85
C PHE A 385 7.42 -18.02 6.73
N SER A 386 7.23 -16.74 6.98
CA SER A 386 6.08 -16.26 7.72
C SER A 386 4.89 -16.07 6.76
N PHE A 387 3.72 -16.60 7.12
CA PHE A 387 2.50 -16.42 6.34
C PHE A 387 1.91 -15.04 6.63
N LEU A 388 2.13 -14.07 5.73
CA LEU A 388 1.52 -12.74 5.83
C LEU A 388 1.49 -12.03 4.48
N ALA A 389 0.51 -11.13 4.31
CA ALA A 389 0.31 -10.38 3.07
C ALA A 389 1.30 -9.20 2.87
N ASN A 390 2.19 -8.91 3.83
CA ASN A 390 3.20 -7.86 3.71
C ASN A 390 4.31 -8.24 2.69
N VAL A 391 5.16 -7.26 2.34
CA VAL A 391 6.34 -7.45 1.49
C VAL A 391 7.46 -6.50 1.92
N GLY A 392 8.70 -6.80 1.52
CA GLY A 392 9.87 -5.92 1.71
C GLY A 392 10.35 -5.82 3.16
N ASP A 393 10.03 -6.81 3.98
CA ASP A 393 10.62 -6.99 5.32
C ASP A 393 11.97 -7.71 5.20
N SER A 394 12.80 -7.62 6.24
CA SER A 394 14.03 -8.41 6.37
C SER A 394 13.71 -9.89 6.52
N LYS A 395 12.52 -10.23 7.01
CA LYS A 395 12.01 -11.60 7.10
C LYS A 395 11.42 -12.06 5.77
N SER A 396 11.59 -13.33 5.46
CA SER A 396 10.98 -13.99 4.33
C SER A 396 9.49 -14.24 4.57
N LEU A 397 8.67 -13.74 3.67
CA LEU A 397 7.21 -13.79 3.77
C LEU A 397 6.62 -14.57 2.60
N ILE A 398 5.58 -15.34 2.88
CA ILE A 398 4.89 -16.16 1.90
C ILE A 398 3.38 -15.88 1.97
N VAL A 399 2.71 -15.85 0.82
CA VAL A 399 1.25 -15.72 0.78
C VAL A 399 0.69 -16.47 -0.43
N HIS A 400 -0.52 -17.01 -0.26
CA HIS A 400 -1.36 -17.52 -1.34
C HIS A 400 -2.41 -16.46 -1.69
N PRO A 401 -2.24 -15.69 -2.79
CA PRO A 401 -3.05 -14.52 -3.04
C PRO A 401 -4.55 -14.81 -3.19
N ALA A 402 -4.89 -15.98 -3.75
CA ALA A 402 -6.27 -16.42 -3.99
C ALA A 402 -7.07 -16.64 -2.69
N THR A 403 -6.42 -17.00 -1.58
CA THR A 403 -7.10 -17.22 -0.28
C THR A 403 -7.04 -16.00 0.64
N VAL A 404 -6.03 -15.14 0.49
CA VAL A 404 -5.79 -14.02 1.41
C VAL A 404 -6.18 -12.70 0.77
N THR A 405 -5.30 -12.17 -0.08
CA THR A 405 -5.43 -10.80 -0.61
C THR A 405 -6.60 -10.62 -1.58
N HIS A 406 -6.99 -11.69 -2.27
CA HIS A 406 -8.06 -11.69 -3.28
C HIS A 406 -9.18 -12.69 -2.92
N GLY A 407 -9.21 -13.20 -1.68
CA GLY A 407 -10.20 -14.20 -1.23
C GLY A 407 -11.65 -13.70 -1.20
N GLN A 408 -11.86 -12.38 -1.33
CA GLN A 408 -13.20 -11.79 -1.46
C GLN A 408 -13.73 -11.76 -2.90
N LEU A 409 -12.87 -12.02 -3.90
CA LEU A 409 -13.24 -12.05 -5.31
C LEU A 409 -13.72 -13.44 -5.72
N THR A 410 -14.60 -13.50 -6.72
CA THR A 410 -14.91 -14.75 -7.41
C THR A 410 -13.68 -15.27 -8.18
N GLU A 411 -13.62 -16.57 -8.48
CA GLU A 411 -12.50 -17.15 -9.23
C GLU A 411 -12.29 -16.47 -10.60
N ALA A 412 -13.39 -16.12 -11.29
CA ALA A 412 -13.32 -15.39 -12.56
C ALA A 412 -12.68 -13.99 -12.39
N GLU A 413 -13.03 -13.27 -11.32
CA GLU A 413 -12.43 -11.96 -11.01
C GLU A 413 -10.97 -12.08 -10.57
N GLN A 414 -10.61 -13.14 -9.83
CA GLN A 414 -9.21 -13.44 -9.48
C GLN A 414 -8.36 -13.64 -10.73
N LEU A 415 -8.84 -14.46 -11.68
CA LEU A 415 -8.15 -14.71 -12.95
C LEU A 415 -8.02 -13.43 -13.79
N LEU A 416 -9.04 -12.58 -13.83
CA LEU A 416 -8.98 -11.27 -14.48
C LEU A 416 -7.94 -10.34 -13.83
N ALA A 417 -7.72 -10.47 -12.52
CA ALA A 417 -6.72 -9.74 -11.76
C ALA A 417 -5.31 -10.38 -11.80
N GLY A 418 -5.10 -11.43 -12.60
CA GLY A 418 -3.82 -12.12 -12.73
C GLY A 418 -3.51 -13.13 -11.61
N VAL A 419 -4.48 -13.43 -10.75
CA VAL A 419 -4.31 -14.36 -9.62
C VAL A 419 -4.77 -15.76 -10.02
N LYS A 420 -3.82 -16.69 -10.17
CA LYS A 420 -4.13 -18.11 -10.41
C LYS A 420 -4.41 -18.85 -9.09
N PRO A 421 -5.29 -19.87 -9.08
CA PRO A 421 -5.58 -20.64 -7.87
C PRO A 421 -4.37 -21.31 -7.22
N ASN A 422 -3.33 -21.65 -8.00
CA ASN A 422 -2.11 -22.30 -7.51
C ASN A 422 -0.92 -21.35 -7.28
N GLN A 423 -1.14 -20.05 -7.39
CA GLN A 423 -0.07 -19.04 -7.31
C GLN A 423 0.36 -18.80 -5.87
N ILE A 424 1.65 -18.86 -5.62
CA ILE A 424 2.29 -18.43 -4.39
C ILE A 424 3.11 -17.18 -4.68
N ARG A 425 3.09 -16.21 -3.76
CA ARG A 425 3.98 -15.03 -3.80
C ARG A 425 4.97 -15.11 -2.64
N LEU A 426 6.24 -14.95 -2.96
CA LEU A 426 7.31 -14.78 -1.97
C LEU A 426 7.73 -13.32 -1.91
N SER A 427 7.96 -12.83 -0.70
CA SER A 427 8.80 -11.67 -0.42
C SER A 427 10.05 -12.21 0.26
N VAL A 428 11.13 -12.36 -0.50
CA VAL A 428 12.36 -12.98 0.00
C VAL A 428 13.11 -11.99 0.88
N GLY A 429 13.47 -12.46 2.08
CA GLY A 429 14.18 -11.74 3.14
C GLY A 429 15.69 -11.94 3.08
N THR A 430 16.33 -11.71 4.22
CA THR A 430 17.79 -11.69 4.38
C THR A 430 18.37 -12.91 5.07
N GLU A 431 17.55 -13.94 5.30
CA GLU A 431 17.99 -15.21 5.88
C GLU A 431 19.05 -15.90 5.00
N ASP A 432 19.66 -16.97 5.54
CA ASP A 432 20.50 -17.83 4.73
C ASP A 432 19.67 -18.49 3.62
N VAL A 433 20.19 -18.50 2.40
CA VAL A 433 19.46 -19.00 1.23
C VAL A 433 19.22 -20.49 1.31
N ASP A 434 20.14 -21.25 1.92
CA ASP A 434 20.01 -22.70 2.05
C ASP A 434 18.87 -23.05 3.02
N ASP A 435 18.69 -22.28 4.08
CA ASP A 435 17.57 -22.44 5.03
C ASP A 435 16.22 -22.10 4.38
N LEU A 436 16.18 -21.08 3.52
CA LEU A 436 14.97 -20.72 2.76
C LEU A 436 14.61 -21.79 1.74
N ILE A 437 15.60 -22.31 1.00
CA ILE A 437 15.40 -23.40 0.05
C ILE A 437 14.97 -24.67 0.79
N TRP A 438 15.60 -25.01 1.91
CA TRP A 438 15.21 -26.14 2.75
C TRP A 438 13.75 -26.03 3.19
N ASP A 439 13.31 -24.85 3.62
CA ASP A 439 11.93 -24.65 4.07
C ASP A 439 10.92 -24.80 2.93
N LEU A 440 11.24 -24.30 1.74
CA LEU A 440 10.41 -24.49 0.55
C LEU A 440 10.41 -25.95 0.08
N GLU A 441 11.55 -26.64 0.11
CA GLU A 441 11.70 -28.04 -0.29
C GLU A 441 10.83 -28.94 0.57
N GLN A 442 10.95 -28.84 1.90
CA GLN A 442 10.16 -29.66 2.81
C GLN A 442 8.66 -29.34 2.70
N ALA A 443 8.29 -28.07 2.51
CA ALA A 443 6.91 -27.65 2.36
C ALA A 443 6.30 -28.12 1.03
N LEU A 444 7.05 -28.06 -0.07
CA LEU A 444 6.66 -28.61 -1.37
C LEU A 444 6.47 -30.13 -1.26
N ALA A 445 7.42 -30.86 -0.70
CA ALA A 445 7.30 -32.31 -0.52
C ALA A 445 6.10 -32.71 0.36
N ALA A 446 5.83 -31.94 1.43
CA ALA A 446 4.64 -32.14 2.26
C ALA A 446 3.35 -31.81 1.50
N SER A 447 3.38 -30.78 0.64
CA SER A 447 2.21 -30.37 -0.14
C SER A 447 1.76 -31.44 -1.11
N GLN A 448 2.67 -32.27 -1.65
CA GLN A 448 2.37 -33.27 -2.68
C GLN A 448 1.86 -34.62 -2.16
N ARG A 449 1.87 -34.82 -0.83
CA ARG A 449 1.22 -35.97 -0.18
C ARG A 449 -0.26 -35.66 -0.03
#